data_AF-A0A660SSE6-F1
#
_entry.id   AF-A0A660SSE6-F1
#
_cell.length_a   1.000
_cell.length_b   1.000
_cell.length_c   1.000
_cell.angle_alpha   90.00
_cell.angle_beta   90.00
_cell.angle_gamma   90.00
#
_symmetry.space_group_name_H-M   'P 1'
#
loop_
_entity.id
_entity.type
_entity.pdbx_description
1 polymer ?
#
loop_
_entity_poly.entity_id
_entity_poly.type
_entity_poly.pdbx_seq_one_letter_code
_entity_poly.pdbx_strand_id
1 'polypeptide(L)'
;TAAVLSALWNVFRESDAELVEINPLFLSRSGEVLAGDGKLILDDNAAWRQDRADAGREYFDSEAAFEAAKEGIPYLQFDGEISLMCAGAGLTTTVYDLVIDEGGTVANYLEFGGPNYRKADKAMELCLKNDSKVILMVTFGTIARADVMAEGIVSAINKLKPDRPIVTCIRGTNEADAVKILEEAGLIPLFNTEEAVRTAVALARGDA
;
A
#
# COMPACT_ATOMS: atom_id res chain seq x y z
N THR A 1 32.23 23.90 11.61
CA THR A 1 31.81 22.49 11.44
C THR A 1 31.18 21.90 12.69
N ALA A 2 31.81 21.90 13.87
CA ALA A 2 31.21 21.34 15.09
C ALA A 2 29.82 21.91 15.44
N ALA A 3 29.64 23.24 15.36
CA ALA A 3 28.35 23.89 15.62
C ALA A 3 27.25 23.46 14.64
N VAL A 4 27.59 23.19 13.37
CA VAL A 4 26.63 22.73 12.36
C VAL A 4 26.17 21.30 12.68
N LEU A 5 27.10 20.43 13.10
CA LEU A 5 26.74 19.07 13.52
C LEU A 5 25.82 19.07 14.74
N SER A 6 26.07 19.94 15.73
CA SER A 6 25.17 20.10 16.88
C SER A 6 23.80 20.64 16.48
N ALA A 7 23.74 21.60 15.55
CA ALA A 7 22.47 22.11 15.03
C ALA A 7 21.68 21.03 14.29
N LEU A 8 22.34 20.25 13.41
CA LEU A 8 21.71 19.12 12.71
C LEU A 8 21.16 18.06 13.68
N TRP A 9 21.91 17.75 14.74
CA TRP A 9 21.46 16.83 15.77
C TRP A 9 20.23 17.35 16.52
N ASN A 10 20.19 18.64 16.85
CA ASN A 10 19.04 19.24 17.51
C ASN A 10 17.80 19.17 16.59
N VAL A 11 17.94 19.52 15.30
CA VAL A 11 16.85 19.37 14.31
C VAL A 11 16.39 17.92 14.26
N PHE A 12 17.31 16.95 14.16
CA PHE A 12 16.98 15.52 14.12
C PHE A 12 16.14 15.10 15.33
N ARG A 13 16.55 15.52 16.52
CA ARG A 13 15.88 15.17 17.79
C ARG A 13 14.55 15.86 18.00
N GLU A 14 14.45 17.14 17.69
CA GLU A 14 13.27 17.96 17.96
C GLU A 14 12.15 17.68 16.96
N SER A 15 12.49 17.36 15.71
CA SER A 15 11.51 17.07 14.65
C SER A 15 11.13 15.59 14.53
N ASP A 16 11.66 14.71 15.39
CA ASP A 16 11.55 13.25 15.24
C ASP A 16 11.94 12.81 13.82
N ALA A 17 13.10 13.28 13.34
CA ALA A 17 13.58 12.94 12.01
C ALA A 17 14.16 11.52 11.96
N GLU A 18 14.02 10.87 10.80
CA GLU A 18 14.80 9.70 10.42
C GLU A 18 16.08 10.10 9.67
N LEU A 19 16.07 11.25 8.99
CA LEU A 19 17.22 11.79 8.26
C LEU A 19 17.27 13.32 8.38
N VAL A 20 18.43 13.86 8.73
CA VAL A 20 18.77 15.27 8.51
C VAL A 20 20.11 15.33 7.80
N GLU A 21 20.13 15.81 6.57
CA GLU A 21 21.31 15.88 5.73
C GLU A 21 21.48 17.30 5.18
N ILE A 22 22.72 17.78 5.10
CA ILE A 22 23.10 18.93 4.28
C ILE A 22 24.06 18.44 3.20
N ASN A 23 23.69 18.60 1.94
CA ASN A 23 24.53 18.20 0.82
C ASN A 23 24.30 19.09 -0.41
N PRO A 24 25.21 20.03 -0.74
CA PRO A 24 26.54 20.21 -0.15
C PRO A 24 26.56 21.12 1.09
N LEU A 25 27.50 20.86 1.99
CA LEU A 25 27.92 21.79 3.03
C LEU A 25 29.14 22.57 2.55
N PHE A 26 28.97 23.86 2.25
CA PHE A 26 30.04 24.70 1.71
C PHE A 26 30.93 25.27 2.83
N LEU A 27 32.22 25.42 2.51
CA LEU A 27 33.16 26.24 3.26
C LEU A 27 33.57 27.42 2.37
N SER A 28 33.20 28.64 2.76
CA SER A 28 33.54 29.85 2.03
C SER A 28 35.04 30.17 2.15
N ARG A 29 35.54 31.06 1.27
CA ARG A 29 36.92 31.57 1.37
C ARG A 29 37.18 32.40 2.64
N SER A 30 36.13 32.96 3.24
CA SER A 30 36.18 33.65 4.54
C SER A 30 36.17 32.67 5.73
N GLY A 31 36.05 31.36 5.50
CA GLY A 31 35.99 30.34 6.54
C GLY A 31 34.59 30.09 7.12
N GLU A 32 33.55 30.66 6.52
CA GLU A 32 32.16 30.46 6.93
C GLU A 32 31.63 29.12 6.38
N VAL A 33 30.81 28.45 7.18
CA VAL A 33 30.15 27.21 6.77
C VAL A 33 28.71 27.52 6.38
N LEU A 34 28.32 27.11 5.17
CA LEU A 34 27.01 27.41 4.59
C LEU A 34 26.30 26.13 4.18
N ALA A 35 25.03 25.99 4.54
CA ALA A 35 24.17 24.92 4.05
C ALA A 35 23.73 25.27 2.63
N GLY A 36 24.15 24.49 1.63
CA GLY A 36 23.76 24.70 0.24
C GLY A 36 22.37 24.15 -0.05
N ASP A 37 22.16 22.90 0.33
CA ASP A 37 20.88 22.19 0.23
C ASP A 37 20.70 21.27 1.44
N GLY A 38 19.46 21.05 1.85
CA GLY A 38 19.12 20.29 3.04
C GLY A 38 17.97 19.31 2.78
N LYS A 39 18.14 18.07 3.22
CA LYS A 39 17.10 17.04 3.16
C LYS A 39 16.69 16.59 4.56
N LEU A 40 15.40 16.60 4.81
CA LEU A 40 14.76 16.18 6.05
C LEU A 40 13.77 15.06 5.73
N ILE A 41 13.90 13.90 6.38
CA ILE A 41 12.89 12.84 6.39
C ILE A 41 12.41 12.72 7.83
N LEU A 42 11.10 12.82 8.02
CA LEU A 42 10.46 12.77 9.34
C LEU A 42 9.89 11.38 9.59
N ASP A 43 9.86 10.94 10.85
CA ASP A 43 9.14 9.73 11.24
C ASP A 43 7.62 10.00 11.16
N ASP A 44 6.92 9.23 10.34
CA ASP A 44 5.46 9.31 10.21
C ASP A 44 4.72 8.82 11.46
N ASN A 45 5.33 7.92 12.25
CA ASN A 45 4.74 7.47 13.51
C ASN A 45 4.82 8.55 14.61
N ALA A 46 5.64 9.58 14.42
CA ALA A 46 5.74 10.72 15.31
C ALA A 46 4.82 11.89 14.93
N ALA A 47 4.12 11.81 13.79
CA ALA A 47 3.30 12.91 13.25
C ALA A 47 2.32 13.48 14.28
N TRP A 48 1.68 12.63 15.10
CA TRP A 48 0.68 13.03 16.09
C TRP A 48 1.20 13.97 17.19
N ARG A 49 2.51 14.01 17.44
CA ARG A 49 3.15 14.88 18.45
C ARG A 49 3.97 16.01 17.84
N GLN A 50 3.99 16.11 16.52
CA GLN A 50 4.73 17.12 15.79
C GLN A 50 3.77 18.19 15.26
N ASP A 51 4.10 19.46 15.46
CA ASP A 51 3.33 20.58 14.90
C ASP A 51 3.71 20.76 13.43
N ARG A 52 3.22 19.85 12.58
CA ARG A 52 3.50 19.83 11.15
C ARG A 52 2.20 19.74 10.36
N ALA A 53 2.12 20.47 9.25
CA ALA A 53 1.01 20.33 8.32
C ALA A 53 1.07 18.94 7.66
N ASP A 54 -0.10 18.37 7.40
CA ASP A 54 -0.20 17.16 6.58
C ASP A 54 0.41 17.42 5.19
N ALA A 55 1.01 16.39 4.62
CA ALA A 55 1.58 16.48 3.28
C ALA A 55 0.51 16.86 2.26
N GLY A 56 0.78 17.89 1.47
CA GLY A 56 -0.07 18.31 0.35
C GLY A 56 -0.11 17.27 -0.77
N ARG A 57 -1.05 17.42 -1.71
CA ARG A 57 -1.21 16.52 -2.86
C ARG A 57 0.09 16.39 -3.67
N GLU A 58 0.86 17.47 -3.78
CA GLU A 58 2.13 17.57 -4.50
C GLU A 58 3.22 16.64 -3.99
N TYR A 59 3.10 16.12 -2.77
CA TYR A 59 4.05 15.17 -2.19
C TYR A 59 3.86 13.73 -2.70
N PHE A 60 2.71 13.44 -3.33
CA PHE A 60 2.34 12.09 -3.72
C PHE A 60 2.42 11.87 -5.23
N ASP A 61 2.89 10.69 -5.62
CA ASP A 61 3.07 10.31 -7.03
C ASP A 61 1.74 10.21 -7.79
N SER A 62 0.64 9.88 -7.10
CA SER A 62 -0.69 9.75 -7.71
C SER A 62 -1.80 10.29 -6.81
N GLU A 63 -2.97 10.54 -7.41
CA GLU A 63 -4.17 10.91 -6.65
C GLU A 63 -4.63 9.77 -5.73
N ALA A 64 -4.49 8.51 -6.18
CA ALA A 64 -4.77 7.35 -5.35
C ALA A 64 -3.86 7.28 -4.12
N ALA A 65 -2.55 7.54 -4.28
CA ALA A 65 -1.61 7.56 -3.15
C ALA A 65 -1.96 8.65 -2.12
N PHE A 66 -2.34 9.85 -2.58
CA PHE A 66 -2.76 10.93 -1.70
C PHE A 66 -4.05 10.60 -0.92
N GLU A 67 -5.05 10.03 -1.60
CA GLU A 67 -6.28 9.61 -0.95
C GLU A 67 -6.08 8.46 0.04
N ALA A 68 -5.24 7.49 -0.32
CA ALA A 68 -4.88 6.40 0.57
C ALA A 68 -4.22 6.92 1.85
N ALA A 69 -3.32 7.90 1.73
CA ALA A 69 -2.66 8.54 2.88
C ALA A 69 -3.66 9.24 3.81
N LYS A 70 -4.64 9.99 3.26
CA LYS A 70 -5.72 10.61 4.04
C LYS A 70 -6.57 9.59 4.79
N GLU A 71 -6.73 8.41 4.22
CA GLU A 71 -7.47 7.30 4.80
C GLU A 71 -6.59 6.44 5.71
N GLY A 72 -5.28 6.71 5.84
CA GLY A 72 -4.35 5.87 6.60
C GLY A 72 -4.20 4.45 6.05
N ILE A 73 -4.38 4.28 4.72
CA ILE A 73 -4.19 3.02 4.01
C ILE A 73 -2.78 3.03 3.41
N PRO A 74 -1.88 2.09 3.80
CA PRO A 74 -0.58 1.96 3.15
C PRO A 74 -0.74 1.68 1.65
N TYR A 75 -0.14 2.51 0.82
CA TYR A 75 -0.28 2.46 -0.63
C TYR A 75 1.00 2.91 -1.33
N LEU A 76 1.38 2.22 -2.41
CA LEU A 76 2.39 2.67 -3.35
C LEU A 76 1.87 2.48 -4.79
N GLN A 77 2.13 3.47 -5.64
CA GLN A 77 1.78 3.41 -7.06
C GLN A 77 2.90 2.75 -7.86
N PHE A 78 2.51 1.88 -8.79
CA PHE A 78 3.41 1.32 -9.81
C PHE A 78 2.73 1.41 -11.19
N ASP A 79 3.41 0.88 -12.22
CA ASP A 79 2.94 0.83 -13.60
C ASP A 79 2.90 -0.65 -14.05
N GLY A 80 1.77 -1.30 -13.83
CA GLY A 80 1.61 -2.73 -14.07
C GLY A 80 0.16 -3.14 -14.21
N GLU A 81 -0.07 -4.42 -14.51
CA GLU A 81 -1.38 -4.89 -14.97
C GLU A 81 -2.24 -5.52 -13.85
N ILE A 82 -1.65 -5.80 -12.68
CA ILE A 82 -2.34 -6.46 -11.57
C ILE A 82 -2.38 -5.52 -10.35
N SER A 83 -3.58 -5.11 -9.95
CA SER A 83 -3.78 -4.36 -8.71
C SER A 83 -3.81 -5.28 -7.52
N LEU A 84 -2.95 -5.05 -6.53
CA LEU A 84 -2.93 -5.83 -5.29
C LEU A 84 -3.84 -5.20 -4.26
N MET A 85 -4.68 -6.02 -3.62
CA MET A 85 -5.47 -5.65 -2.46
C MET A 85 -5.27 -6.73 -1.39
N CYS A 86 -4.26 -6.54 -0.54
CA CYS A 86 -3.79 -7.57 0.39
C CYS A 86 -3.95 -7.15 1.86
N ALA A 87 -3.84 -8.12 2.78
CA ALA A 87 -3.90 -7.89 4.22
C ALA A 87 -2.59 -8.27 4.92
N GLY A 88 -1.83 -7.28 5.39
CA GLY A 88 -0.55 -7.45 6.08
C GLY A 88 0.64 -7.13 5.17
N ALA A 89 1.51 -6.23 5.60
CA ALA A 89 2.64 -5.76 4.79
C ALA A 89 3.52 -6.90 4.22
N GLY A 90 3.92 -7.84 5.08
CA GLY A 90 4.75 -8.97 4.63
C GLY A 90 4.06 -9.89 3.61
N LEU A 91 2.75 -10.08 3.73
CA LEU A 91 1.98 -10.85 2.74
C LEU A 91 1.86 -10.08 1.42
N THR A 92 1.59 -8.78 1.47
CA THR A 92 1.53 -7.93 0.28
C THR A 92 2.85 -7.95 -0.48
N THR A 93 3.99 -7.83 0.22
CA THR A 93 5.33 -7.96 -0.40
C THR A 93 5.54 -9.35 -0.99
N THR A 94 5.15 -10.41 -0.28
CA THR A 94 5.27 -11.79 -0.80
C THR A 94 4.46 -11.98 -2.09
N VAL A 95 3.23 -11.45 -2.13
CA VAL A 95 2.37 -11.54 -3.33
C VAL A 95 2.93 -10.70 -4.46
N TYR A 96 3.48 -9.51 -4.17
CA TYR A 96 4.21 -8.70 -5.14
C TYR A 96 5.34 -9.51 -5.77
N ASP A 97 6.20 -10.12 -4.96
CA ASP A 97 7.34 -10.89 -5.43
C ASP A 97 6.91 -12.10 -6.27
N LEU A 98 5.86 -12.83 -5.85
CA LEU A 98 5.31 -13.95 -6.61
C LEU A 98 4.74 -13.51 -7.97
N VAL A 99 4.07 -12.35 -8.04
CA VAL A 99 3.59 -11.81 -9.32
C VAL A 99 4.76 -11.55 -10.26
N ILE A 100 5.85 -10.97 -9.76
CA ILE A 100 7.06 -10.72 -10.56
C ILE A 100 7.73 -12.04 -10.98
N ASP A 101 7.82 -13.02 -10.08
CA ASP A 101 8.41 -14.35 -10.35
C ASP A 101 7.65 -15.11 -11.44
N GLU A 102 6.32 -15.01 -11.45
CA GLU A 102 5.45 -15.55 -12.52
C GLU A 102 5.47 -14.70 -13.82
N GLY A 103 6.27 -13.63 -13.84
CA GLY A 103 6.46 -12.73 -14.98
C GLY A 103 5.28 -11.79 -15.25
N GLY A 104 4.48 -11.49 -14.22
CA GLY A 104 3.47 -10.43 -14.25
C GLY A 104 4.04 -9.07 -13.83
N THR A 105 3.20 -8.04 -13.82
CA THR A 105 3.53 -6.70 -13.33
C THR A 105 2.47 -6.21 -12.36
N VAL A 106 2.89 -5.44 -11.36
CA VAL A 106 2.02 -4.94 -10.29
C VAL A 106 1.69 -3.48 -10.54
N ALA A 107 0.41 -3.12 -10.46
CA ALA A 107 -0.11 -1.77 -10.63
C ALA A 107 -0.02 -0.93 -9.36
N ASN A 108 -0.15 -1.57 -8.20
CA ASN A 108 -0.09 -0.90 -6.91
C ASN A 108 0.26 -1.89 -5.79
N TYR A 109 0.85 -1.37 -4.73
CA TYR A 109 0.84 -2.00 -3.41
C TYR A 109 -0.29 -1.36 -2.60
N LEU A 110 -1.15 -2.15 -1.98
CA LEU A 110 -2.18 -1.66 -1.06
C LEU A 110 -2.41 -2.67 0.06
N GLU A 111 -2.42 -2.16 1.30
CA GLU A 111 -2.74 -2.94 2.49
C GLU A 111 -4.03 -2.45 3.17
N PHE A 112 -5.05 -3.30 3.20
CA PHE A 112 -6.31 -3.00 3.90
C PHE A 112 -6.57 -3.93 5.09
N GLY A 113 -5.54 -4.66 5.56
CA GLY A 113 -5.61 -5.50 6.76
C GLY A 113 -5.50 -4.73 8.08
N GLY A 114 -5.36 -5.47 9.19
CA GLY A 114 -5.10 -4.89 10.51
C GLY A 114 -6.15 -3.84 10.91
N PRO A 115 -5.78 -2.58 11.24
CA PRO A 115 -6.73 -1.53 11.58
C PRO A 115 -7.64 -1.09 10.42
N ASN A 116 -7.27 -1.41 9.18
CA ASN A 116 -7.97 -0.97 7.97
C ASN A 116 -8.99 -1.99 7.43
N TYR A 117 -9.20 -3.13 8.11
CA TYR A 117 -10.04 -4.25 7.63
C TYR A 117 -11.49 -3.89 7.28
N ARG A 118 -12.00 -2.77 7.79
CA ARG A 118 -13.34 -2.25 7.48
C ARG A 118 -13.39 -1.29 6.28
N LYS A 119 -12.27 -1.03 5.62
CA LYS A 119 -12.14 -0.07 4.51
C LYS A 119 -12.12 -0.75 3.15
N ALA A 120 -12.73 -1.92 3.01
CA ALA A 120 -12.77 -2.66 1.74
C ALA A 120 -13.33 -1.83 0.58
N ASP A 121 -14.39 -1.05 0.80
CA ASP A 121 -14.95 -0.10 -0.18
C ASP A 121 -13.88 0.87 -0.70
N LYS A 122 -13.17 1.54 0.22
CA LYS A 122 -12.16 2.55 -0.16
C LYS A 122 -10.94 1.91 -0.81
N ALA A 123 -10.51 0.75 -0.32
CA ALA A 123 -9.41 -0.01 -0.90
C ALA A 123 -9.73 -0.47 -2.33
N MET A 124 -10.95 -0.94 -2.59
CA MET A 124 -11.42 -1.28 -3.93
C MET A 124 -11.49 -0.05 -4.83
N GLU A 125 -12.01 1.08 -4.34
CA GLU A 125 -12.02 2.35 -5.08
C GLU A 125 -10.60 2.77 -5.51
N LEU A 126 -9.63 2.69 -4.61
CA LEU A 126 -8.22 3.00 -4.90
C LEU A 126 -7.64 2.04 -5.95
N CYS A 127 -7.95 0.74 -5.90
CA CYS A 127 -7.52 -0.21 -6.92
C CYS A 127 -8.12 0.11 -8.29
N LEU A 128 -9.40 0.50 -8.33
CA LEU A 128 -10.11 0.80 -9.58
C LEU A 128 -9.63 2.08 -10.27
N LYS A 129 -8.95 2.99 -9.54
CA LYS A 129 -8.29 4.16 -10.11
C LYS A 129 -7.05 3.81 -10.93
N ASN A 130 -6.48 2.62 -10.74
CA ASN A 130 -5.38 2.14 -11.57
C ASN A 130 -5.91 1.60 -12.91
N ASP A 131 -5.12 1.78 -13.96
CA ASP A 131 -5.35 1.15 -15.27
C ASP A 131 -4.84 -0.31 -15.27
N SER A 132 -5.37 -1.11 -14.34
CA SER A 132 -5.03 -2.51 -14.17
C SER A 132 -6.07 -3.41 -14.86
N LYS A 133 -5.62 -4.57 -15.33
CA LYS A 133 -6.46 -5.57 -15.99
C LYS A 133 -7.10 -6.54 -15.00
N VAL A 134 -6.50 -6.75 -13.84
CA VAL A 134 -6.96 -7.71 -12.82
C VAL A 134 -6.76 -7.15 -11.42
N ILE A 135 -7.69 -7.43 -10.50
CA ILE A 135 -7.49 -7.18 -9.07
C ILE A 135 -7.20 -8.52 -8.39
N LEU A 136 -6.05 -8.63 -7.74
CA LEU A 136 -5.65 -9.80 -6.97
C LEU A 136 -5.81 -9.51 -5.47
N MET A 137 -6.72 -10.25 -4.84
CA MET A 137 -7.06 -10.12 -3.43
C MET A 137 -6.53 -11.30 -2.64
N VAL A 138 -5.52 -11.08 -1.81
CA VAL A 138 -4.92 -12.13 -0.99
C VAL A 138 -4.91 -11.70 0.46
N THR A 139 -5.60 -12.45 1.31
CA THR A 139 -5.67 -12.13 2.75
C THR A 139 -5.47 -13.37 3.58
N PHE A 140 -4.70 -13.27 4.64
CA PHE A 140 -4.66 -14.25 5.71
C PHE A 140 -5.19 -13.61 7.00
N GLY A 141 -6.43 -13.92 7.35
CA GLY A 141 -7.15 -13.34 8.48
C GLY A 141 -6.56 -13.77 9.81
N THR A 142 -5.68 -12.94 10.38
CA THR A 142 -5.16 -13.10 11.74
C THR A 142 -6.01 -12.33 12.76
N ILE A 143 -6.22 -11.03 12.52
CA ILE A 143 -7.02 -10.13 13.39
C ILE A 143 -8.48 -10.08 12.94
N ALA A 144 -8.73 -9.94 11.64
CA ALA A 144 -10.06 -9.99 11.06
C ALA A 144 -10.40 -11.42 10.63
N ARG A 145 -11.64 -11.86 10.89
CA ARG A 145 -12.14 -13.14 10.37
C ARG A 145 -12.30 -13.07 8.85
N ALA A 146 -12.08 -14.20 8.20
CA ALA A 146 -12.16 -14.34 6.74
C ALA A 146 -13.55 -13.98 6.20
N ASP A 147 -14.61 -14.34 6.92
CA ASP A 147 -16.00 -14.03 6.53
C ASP A 147 -16.30 -12.53 6.57
N VAL A 148 -15.86 -11.82 7.60
CA VAL A 148 -15.98 -10.35 7.68
C VAL A 148 -15.23 -9.66 6.53
N MET A 149 -14.05 -10.18 6.16
CA MET A 149 -13.30 -9.67 5.01
C MET A 149 -14.07 -9.92 3.72
N ALA A 150 -14.59 -11.14 3.51
CA ALA A 150 -15.37 -11.51 2.34
C ALA A 150 -16.65 -10.66 2.21
N GLU A 151 -17.39 -10.43 3.29
CA GLU A 151 -18.57 -9.55 3.33
C GLU A 151 -18.21 -8.12 2.87
N GLY A 152 -17.12 -7.56 3.41
CA GLY A 152 -16.65 -6.23 3.04
C GLY A 152 -16.29 -6.14 1.55
N ILE A 153 -15.65 -7.18 1.02
CA ILE A 153 -15.25 -7.25 -0.40
C ILE A 153 -16.47 -7.38 -1.30
N VAL A 154 -17.39 -8.29 -1.01
CA VAL A 154 -18.62 -8.48 -1.79
C VAL A 154 -19.49 -7.22 -1.76
N SER A 155 -19.57 -6.54 -0.60
CA SER A 155 -20.21 -5.22 -0.50
C SER A 155 -19.57 -4.20 -1.44
N ALA A 156 -18.23 -4.10 -1.44
CA ALA A 156 -17.49 -3.18 -2.30
C ALA A 156 -17.72 -3.49 -3.79
N ILE A 157 -17.70 -4.76 -4.18
CA ILE A 157 -17.96 -5.21 -5.56
C ILE A 157 -19.37 -4.83 -6.00
N ASN A 158 -20.39 -5.11 -5.17
CA ASN A 158 -21.77 -4.78 -5.49
C ASN A 158 -22.01 -3.27 -5.64
N LYS A 159 -21.32 -2.48 -4.82
CA LYS A 159 -21.42 -1.02 -4.82
C LYS A 159 -20.70 -0.38 -6.01
N LEU A 160 -19.46 -0.80 -6.26
CA LEU A 160 -18.55 -0.16 -7.21
C LEU A 160 -18.62 -0.77 -8.61
N LYS A 161 -19.12 -2.00 -8.74
CA LYS A 161 -19.30 -2.73 -10.00
C LYS A 161 -18.02 -2.72 -10.86
N PRO A 162 -16.93 -3.30 -10.35
CA PRO A 162 -15.65 -3.35 -11.04
C PRO A 162 -15.81 -3.96 -12.43
N ASP A 163 -15.14 -3.38 -13.41
CA ASP A 163 -15.21 -3.74 -14.84
C ASP A 163 -14.19 -4.80 -15.26
N ARG A 164 -13.43 -5.33 -14.29
CA ARG A 164 -12.30 -6.21 -14.49
C ARG A 164 -12.34 -7.43 -13.56
N PRO A 165 -11.71 -8.56 -13.93
CA PRO A 165 -11.69 -9.76 -13.10
C PRO A 165 -11.09 -9.51 -11.71
N ILE A 166 -11.66 -10.21 -10.73
CA ILE A 166 -11.17 -10.23 -9.35
C ILE A 166 -10.82 -11.67 -8.99
N VAL A 167 -9.56 -11.89 -8.61
CA VAL A 167 -9.07 -13.18 -8.12
C VAL A 167 -8.98 -13.10 -6.60
N THR A 168 -9.58 -14.05 -5.89
CA THR A 168 -9.63 -14.04 -4.43
C THR A 168 -8.95 -15.27 -3.83
N CYS A 169 -8.09 -15.04 -2.82
CA CYS A 169 -7.54 -16.05 -1.94
C CYS A 169 -7.66 -15.54 -0.50
N ILE A 170 -8.81 -15.81 0.13
CA ILE A 170 -9.13 -15.36 1.48
C ILE A 170 -9.02 -16.56 2.43
N ARG A 171 -8.02 -16.53 3.31
CA ARG A 171 -7.74 -17.59 4.29
C ARG A 171 -7.95 -17.08 5.71
N GLY A 172 -8.23 -17.98 6.66
CA GLY A 172 -8.18 -17.66 8.10
C GLY A 172 -9.38 -18.17 8.91
N THR A 173 -9.65 -17.52 10.05
CA THR A 173 -10.80 -17.90 10.91
C THR A 173 -12.12 -17.72 10.15
N ASN A 174 -13.02 -18.69 10.21
CA ASN A 174 -14.31 -18.73 9.49
C ASN A 174 -14.21 -18.77 7.96
N GLU A 175 -13.15 -19.37 7.43
CA GLU A 175 -12.94 -19.57 6.00
C GLU A 175 -14.10 -20.26 5.28
N ALA A 176 -14.75 -21.26 5.91
CA ALA A 176 -15.88 -21.96 5.30
C ALA A 176 -17.09 -21.05 5.02
N ASP A 177 -17.32 -20.03 5.85
CA ASP A 177 -18.39 -19.06 5.61
C ASP A 177 -17.94 -17.99 4.60
N ALA A 178 -16.66 -17.59 4.63
CA ALA A 178 -16.07 -16.73 3.61
C ALA A 178 -16.21 -17.32 2.20
N VAL A 179 -15.95 -18.63 2.05
CA VAL A 179 -16.13 -19.37 0.80
C VAL A 179 -17.56 -19.25 0.29
N LYS A 180 -18.57 -19.51 1.13
CA LYS A 180 -19.98 -19.38 0.75
C LYS A 180 -20.32 -17.96 0.29
N ILE A 181 -19.86 -16.95 1.05
CA ILE A 181 -20.09 -15.53 0.72
C ILE A 181 -19.52 -15.18 -0.67
N LEU A 182 -18.31 -15.66 -0.98
CA LEU A 182 -17.67 -15.44 -2.27
C LEU A 182 -18.40 -16.18 -3.41
N GLU A 183 -18.78 -17.44 -3.21
CA GLU A 183 -19.49 -18.25 -4.20
C GLU A 183 -20.88 -17.67 -4.52
N GLU A 184 -21.63 -17.24 -3.50
CA GLU A 184 -22.92 -16.57 -3.67
C GLU A 184 -22.82 -15.25 -4.45
N ALA A 185 -21.66 -14.58 -4.38
CA ALA A 185 -21.34 -13.39 -5.16
C ALA A 185 -20.79 -13.70 -6.56
N GLY A 186 -20.68 -14.98 -6.94
CA GLY A 186 -20.17 -15.41 -8.25
C GLY A 186 -18.65 -15.37 -8.39
N LEU A 187 -17.92 -15.29 -7.28
CA LEU A 187 -16.45 -15.34 -7.27
C LEU A 187 -15.98 -16.78 -7.06
N ILE A 188 -14.80 -17.11 -7.59
CA ILE A 188 -14.16 -18.42 -7.41
C ILE A 188 -13.18 -18.29 -6.23
N PRO A 189 -13.44 -18.94 -5.08
CA PRO A 189 -12.53 -18.90 -3.94
C PRO A 189 -11.32 -19.82 -4.19
N LEU A 190 -10.12 -19.25 -4.21
CA LEU A 190 -8.87 -19.99 -4.25
C LEU A 190 -8.28 -20.16 -2.85
N PHE A 191 -7.54 -21.25 -2.65
CA PHE A 191 -6.98 -21.61 -1.34
C PHE A 191 -5.45 -21.54 -1.30
N ASN A 192 -4.79 -21.54 -2.45
CA ASN A 192 -3.34 -21.45 -2.56
C ASN A 192 -2.94 -20.09 -3.16
N THR A 193 -2.04 -19.37 -2.49
CA THR A 193 -1.61 -18.04 -2.92
C THR A 193 -0.88 -18.07 -4.26
N GLU A 194 0.01 -19.03 -4.51
CA GLU A 194 0.72 -19.16 -5.79
C GLU A 194 -0.25 -19.49 -6.93
N GLU A 195 -1.28 -20.29 -6.68
CA GLU A 195 -2.35 -20.55 -7.65
C GLU A 195 -3.15 -19.28 -7.97
N ALA A 196 -3.48 -18.47 -6.95
CA ALA A 196 -4.16 -17.20 -7.14
C ALA A 196 -3.31 -16.20 -7.94
N VAL A 197 -2.00 -16.14 -7.66
CA VAL A 197 -1.05 -15.32 -8.43
C VAL A 197 -1.01 -15.79 -9.89
N ARG A 198 -0.79 -17.08 -10.14
CA ARG A 198 -0.76 -17.63 -11.51
C ARG A 198 -2.06 -17.36 -12.27
N THR A 199 -3.19 -17.50 -11.60
CA THR A 199 -4.51 -17.19 -12.19
C THR A 199 -4.62 -15.71 -12.56
N ALA A 200 -4.21 -14.80 -11.68
CA ALA A 200 -4.24 -13.36 -11.96
C ALA A 200 -3.29 -12.98 -13.10
N VAL A 201 -2.09 -13.56 -13.15
CA VAL A 201 -1.13 -13.33 -14.25
C VAL A 201 -1.68 -13.85 -15.59
N ALA A 202 -2.28 -15.04 -15.61
CA ALA A 202 -2.91 -15.58 -16.83
C ALA A 202 -4.05 -14.69 -17.33
N LEU A 203 -4.91 -14.21 -16.41
CA LEU A 203 -6.00 -13.28 -16.73
C LEU A 203 -5.48 -11.95 -17.28
N ALA A 204 -4.41 -11.39 -16.71
CA ALA A 204 -3.82 -10.14 -17.19
C ALA A 204 -3.21 -10.27 -18.61
N ARG A 205 -2.68 -11.45 -18.95
CA ARG A 205 -2.18 -11.76 -20.30
C ARG A 205 -3.28 -12.02 -21.33
N GLY A 206 -4.50 -12.32 -20.88
CA GLY A 206 -5.62 -12.73 -21.74
C GLY A 206 -5.57 -14.20 -22.15
N ASP A 207 -4.90 -15.05 -21.36
CA ASP A 207 -4.72 -16.48 -21.62
C ASP A 207 -5.89 -17.36 -21.13
N ALA A 208 -6.98 -16.73 -20.62
CA ALA A 208 -8.10 -17.39 -19.93
C ALA A 208 -9.44 -17.22 -20.65
#